data_AF-A0A2D6MJK8-F1
#
_entry.id   AF-A0A2D6MJK8-F1
#
_cell.length_a   1.000
_cell.length_b   1.000
_cell.length_c   1.000
_cell.angle_alpha   90.00
_cell.angle_beta   90.00
_cell.angle_gamma   90.00
#
_symmetry.space_group_name_H-M   'P 1'
#
loop_
_entity.id
_entity.type
_entity.pdbx_description
1 polymer ?
#
loop_
_entity_poly.entity_id
_entity_poly.type
_entity_poly.pdbx_seq_one_letter_code
_entity_poly.pdbx_strand_id
1 'polypeptide(L)' 'RLKDSDGSIIVEKFGTARAEEVGEFGSFGELLLFDEASTDTGVLEVYSISAFDGSEQDLVSIPIKF' A
#
# COMPACT_ATOMS: atom_id res chain seq x y z
N ARG A 1 0.28 -1.26 -1.90
CA ARG A 1 0.83 -1.51 -3.25
C ARG A 1 1.14 -0.20 -3.96
N LEU A 2 2.11 -0.18 -4.85
CA LEU A 2 2.48 0.96 -5.69
C LEU A 2 2.12 0.67 -7.14
N LYS A 3 1.37 1.58 -7.76
CA LYS A 3 0.95 1.51 -9.16
C LYS A 3 1.58 2.64 -9.98
N ASP A 4 1.84 2.38 -11.25
CA ASP A 4 2.15 3.42 -12.25
C ASP A 4 0.87 4.16 -12.69
N SER A 5 1.01 5.19 -13.53
CA SER A 5 -0.16 5.95 -14.03
C SER A 5 -1.07 5.15 -14.98
N ASP A 6 -0.57 4.05 -15.53
CA ASP A 6 -1.33 3.15 -16.40
C ASP A 6 -2.10 2.10 -15.58
N GLY A 7 -1.94 2.10 -14.25
CA GLY A 7 -2.60 1.21 -13.31
C GLY A 7 -1.88 -0.11 -13.09
N SER A 8 -0.70 -0.31 -13.68
CA SER A 8 0.12 -1.50 -13.48
C SER A 8 0.74 -1.47 -12.09
N ILE A 9 0.69 -2.61 -11.39
CA ILE A 9 1.34 -2.75 -10.07
C ILE A 9 2.85 -2.88 -10.30
N ILE A 10 3.61 -1.90 -9.85
CA ILE A 10 5.07 -1.92 -9.88
C ILE A 10 5.60 -2.81 -8.75
N VAL A 11 5.09 -2.62 -7.53
CA VAL A 11 5.48 -3.41 -6.36
C VAL A 11 4.34 -3.51 -5.35
N GLU A 12 4.17 -4.70 -4.78
CA GLU A 12 3.20 -4.97 -3.72
C GLU A 12 3.88 -5.67 -2.56
N LYS A 13 3.57 -5.21 -1.35
CA LYS A 13 4.00 -5.84 -0.11
C LYS A 13 2.82 -5.92 0.83
N PHE A 14 2.86 -6.95 1.66
CA PHE A 14 1.97 -7.15 2.78
C PHE A 14 2.80 -7.22 4.06
N GLY A 15 2.30 -6.63 5.14
CA GLY A 15 2.95 -6.60 6.43
C GLY A 15 1.93 -6.58 7.56
N THR A 16 2.41 -6.86 8.77
CA THR A 16 1.61 -6.74 9.99
C THR A 16 2.33 -5.81 10.96
N ALA A 17 1.56 -5.03 11.71
CA ALA A 17 2.09 -4.17 12.76
C ALA A 17 1.47 -4.56 14.10
N ARG A 18 2.25 -4.40 15.18
CA ARG A 18 1.71 -4.49 16.54
C ARG A 18 0.98 -3.19 16.86
N ALA A 19 -0.23 -3.30 17.34
CA ALA A 19 -0.97 -2.21 17.98
C ALA A 19 -0.87 -2.35 19.51
N GLU A 20 -0.97 -1.24 20.23
CA GLU A 20 -0.98 -1.26 21.71
C GLU A 20 -2.30 -1.87 22.21
N GLU A 21 -3.41 -1.51 21.59
CA GLU A 21 -4.76 -1.97 21.94
C GLU A 21 -5.49 -2.66 20.78
N VAL A 22 -6.46 -3.51 21.11
CA VAL A 22 -7.31 -4.19 20.12
C VAL A 22 -8.23 -3.17 19.44
N GLY A 23 -8.16 -3.11 18.11
CA GLY A 23 -8.98 -2.21 17.29
C GLY A 23 -8.24 -0.96 16.80
N GLU A 24 -6.96 -0.80 17.14
CA GLU A 24 -6.11 0.28 16.64
C GLU A 24 -5.18 -0.17 15.52
N PHE A 25 -4.74 0.79 14.68
CA PHE A 25 -3.69 0.55 13.70
C PHE A 25 -2.32 0.77 14.34
N GLY A 26 -1.49 -0.27 14.32
CA GLY A 26 -0.08 -0.17 14.72
C GLY A 26 0.75 0.64 13.72
N SER A 27 1.87 1.20 14.19
CA SER A 27 2.85 1.82 13.29
C SER A 27 3.43 0.79 12.34
N PHE A 28 3.36 1.06 11.04
CA PHE A 28 3.98 0.23 10.01
C PHE A 28 4.82 1.11 9.07
N GLY A 29 5.89 0.55 8.52
CA GLY A 29 6.74 1.22 7.55
C GLY A 29 7.47 0.18 6.71
N GLU A 30 7.38 0.33 5.39
CA GLU A 30 7.98 -0.60 4.43
C GLU A 30 8.82 0.16 3.41
N LEU A 31 10.03 -0.35 3.16
CA LEU A 31 10.85 0.12 2.04
C LEU A 31 10.39 -0.60 0.77
N LEU A 32 9.95 0.17 -0.23
CA LEU A 32 9.57 -0.32 -1.54
C LEU A 32 10.72 -0.11 -2.51
N LEU A 33 11.38 -1.19 -2.91
CA LEU A 33 12.40 -1.20 -3.96
C LEU A 33 11.78 -1.76 -5.23
N PHE A 34 12.01 -1.09 -6.35
CA PHE A 34 11.51 -1.46 -7.67
C PHE A 34 12.49 -0.97 -8.75
N ASP A 35 12.46 -1.63 -9.90
CA ASP A 35 13.20 -1.19 -11.09
C ASP A 35 12.60 0.11 -11.66
N GLU A 36 13.23 0.73 -12.66
CA GLU A 36 12.74 1.97 -13.26
C GLU A 36 11.26 1.88 -13.66
N ALA A 37 10.44 2.83 -13.20
CA ALA A 37 9.03 2.90 -13.56
C ALA A 37 8.87 3.28 -15.03
N SER A 38 7.89 2.67 -15.70
CA SER A 38 7.53 2.94 -17.11
C SER A 38 6.93 4.34 -17.34
N THR A 39 6.56 5.04 -16.27
CA THR A 39 5.84 6.32 -16.29
C THR A 39 6.45 7.27 -15.26
N ASP A 40 6.20 8.58 -15.39
CA ASP A 40 6.74 9.61 -14.48
C ASP A 40 5.94 9.76 -13.17
N THR A 41 4.76 9.17 -13.09
CA THR A 41 3.83 9.35 -11.97
C THR A 41 3.15 8.05 -11.59
N GLY A 42 2.80 7.91 -10.32
CA GLY A 42 2.12 6.73 -9.82
C GLY A 42 1.22 7.04 -8.63
N VAL A 43 0.65 5.98 -8.07
CA VAL A 43 -0.17 6.06 -6.86
C VAL A 43 0.28 4.97 -5.88
N LEU A 44 0.64 5.40 -4.68
CA LEU A 44 0.82 4.50 -3.54
C LEU A 44 -0.54 4.29 -2.88
N GLU A 45 -0.98 3.04 -2.86
CA GLU A 45 -2.20 2.61 -2.18
C GLU A 45 -1.84 1.84 -0.91
N VAL A 46 -2.36 2.29 0.22
CA VAL A 46 -2.25 1.65 1.52
C VAL A 46 -3.64 1.28 1.98
N TYR A 47 -3.85 0.02 2.34
CA TYR A 47 -5.15 -0.48 2.78
C TYR A 47 -4.96 -1.62 3.79
N SER A 48 -6.01 -1.89 4.56
CA SER A 48 -6.15 -3.07 5.39
C SER A 48 -6.97 -4.14 4.64
N ILE A 49 -6.83 -5.41 5.03
CA ILE A 49 -7.65 -6.50 4.49
C ILE A 49 -8.58 -6.98 5.60
N SER A 50 -9.87 -7.01 5.30
CA SER A 50 -10.91 -7.54 6.19
C SER A 50 -10.64 -9.00 6.53
N ALA A 51 -10.53 -9.32 7.82
CA ALA A 51 -10.44 -10.71 8.27
C ALA A 51 -11.73 -11.51 8.06
N PHE A 52 -12.87 -10.83 7.82
CA PHE A 52 -14.18 -11.47 7.64
C PHE A 52 -14.40 -11.98 6.22
N ASP A 53 -14.08 -11.16 5.22
CA ASP A 53 -14.40 -11.42 3.80
C ASP A 53 -13.25 -11.15 2.82
N GLY A 54 -12.09 -10.70 3.30
CA GLY A 54 -10.93 -10.42 2.46
C GLY A 54 -11.05 -9.14 1.63
N SER A 55 -12.08 -8.31 1.85
CA SER A 55 -12.23 -7.03 1.16
C SER A 55 -11.12 -6.03 1.54
N GLU A 56 -10.72 -5.18 0.58
CA GLU A 56 -9.86 -4.02 0.85
C GLU A 56 -10.65 -3.00 1.68
N GLN A 57 -10.05 -2.51 2.76
CA GLN A 57 -10.62 -1.55 3.70
C GLN A 57 -9.63 -0.40 3.95
N ASP A 58 -10.15 0.74 4.40
CA ASP A 58 -9.34 1.91 4.81
C ASP A 58 -8.33 2.38 3.76
N LEU A 59 -8.71 2.29 2.47
CA LEU A 59 -7.83 2.63 1.37
C LEU A 59 -7.43 4.12 1.40
N VAL A 60 -6.13 4.36 1.52
CA VAL A 60 -5.50 5.66 1.34
C VAL A 60 -4.70 5.64 0.05
N SER A 61 -5.02 6.57 -0.86
CA SER A 61 -4.34 6.73 -2.14
C SER A 61 -3.51 8.01 -2.15
N ILE A 62 -2.21 7.86 -2.36
CA ILE A 62 -1.24 8.96 -2.33
C ILE A 62 -0.62 9.08 -3.73
N PRO A 63 -0.84 10.19 -4.46
CA PRO A 63 -0.18 10.41 -5.74
C PRO A 63 1.30 10.65 -5.51
N ILE A 64 2.15 10.04 -6.33
CA ILE A 64 3.59 10.21 -6.28
C ILE A 64 4.16 10.54 -7.66
N LYS A 65 5.29 11.23 -7.64
CA LYS A 65 6.16 11.42 -8.79
C LYS A 65 7.44 10.63 -8.53
N PHE A 66 7.88 9.84 -9.50
CA PHE A 66 9.09 9.03 -9.38
C PHE A 66 10.36 9.89 -9.52
#